data_AF-A0A7J8Z9P7-F1
#
_entry.id   AF-A0A7J8Z9P7-F1
#
_cell.length_a   1.000
_cell.length_b   1.000
_cell.length_c   1.000
_cell.angle_alpha   90.00
_cell.angle_beta   90.00
_cell.angle_gamma   90.00
#
_symmetry.space_group_name_H-M   'P 1'
#
loop_
_entity.id
_entity.type
_entity.pdbx_description
1 polymer ?
#
loop_
_entity_poly.entity_id
_entity_poly.type
_entity_poly.pdbx_seq_one_letter_code
_entity_poly.pdbx_strand_id
1 'polypeptide(L)'
;MARCGQPDVLSQVARGIANFAKCESRASTNGIKSGRSVLIDDGALPWIVQNANNDSSPIRRHIELALCHLAQHEVNAKDMISGGALWELVRISRDCSREDIRSLARRTLNLSPIFRAEMRRLRIEV
;
A
#
# COMPACT_ATOMS: atom_id res chain seq x y z
N MET A 1 -2.59 -1.21 -16.83
CA MET A 1 -1.32 -0.76 -16.21
C MET A 1 -0.12 -1.11 -17.06
N ALA A 2 1.02 -0.45 -16.80
CA ALA A 2 2.24 -0.49 -17.61
C ALA A 2 2.65 -1.92 -18.01
N ARG A 3 2.85 -2.15 -19.31
CA ARG A 3 3.26 -3.44 -19.91
C ARG A 3 4.74 -3.47 -20.31
N CYS A 4 5.53 -2.50 -19.86
CA CYS A 4 6.95 -2.37 -20.21
C CYS A 4 7.80 -3.22 -19.26
N GLY A 5 8.69 -4.07 -19.80
CA GLY A 5 9.62 -4.86 -19.01
C GLY A 5 10.87 -4.10 -18.54
N GLN A 6 11.03 -2.83 -18.94
CA GLN A 6 12.23 -2.06 -18.62
C GLN A 6 12.21 -1.63 -17.14
N PRO A 7 13.19 -2.05 -16.31
CA PRO A 7 13.18 -1.81 -14.87
C PRO A 7 13.12 -0.33 -14.48
N ASP A 8 13.78 0.55 -15.24
CA ASP A 8 13.78 1.99 -14.96
C ASP A 8 12.40 2.61 -15.13
N VAL A 9 11.68 2.20 -16.18
CA VAL A 9 10.30 2.67 -16.43
C VAL A 9 9.41 2.21 -15.30
N LEU A 10 9.50 0.93 -14.91
CA LEU A 10 8.72 0.38 -13.80
C LEU A 10 9.04 1.09 -12.47
N SER A 11 10.31 1.44 -12.23
CA SER A 11 10.72 2.20 -11.05
C SER A 11 10.12 3.61 -11.04
N GLN A 12 10.06 4.29 -12.18
CA GLN A 12 9.41 5.62 -12.25
C GLN A 12 7.89 5.53 -12.08
N VAL A 13 7.25 4.50 -12.63
CA VAL A 13 5.82 4.23 -12.41
C VAL A 13 5.56 3.99 -10.92
N ALA A 14 6.35 3.12 -10.28
CA ALA A 14 6.24 2.85 -8.84
C ALA A 14 6.42 4.13 -8.01
N ARG A 15 7.42 4.96 -8.35
CA ARG A 15 7.65 6.26 -7.69
C ARG A 15 6.45 7.20 -7.84
N GLY A 16 5.88 7.28 -9.04
CA GLY A 16 4.67 8.08 -9.33
C GLY A 16 3.48 7.64 -8.48
N ILE A 17 3.23 6.33 -8.44
CA ILE A 17 2.15 5.74 -7.62
C ILE A 17 2.35 6.06 -6.14
N ALA A 18 3.56 5.87 -5.62
CA ALA A 18 3.87 6.15 -4.21
C ALA A 18 3.61 7.61 -3.83
N ASN A 19 4.00 8.53 -4.72
CA ASN A 19 3.76 9.96 -4.53
C ASN A 19 2.27 10.31 -4.60
N PHE A 20 1.54 9.72 -5.55
CA PHE A 20 0.10 9.93 -5.68
C PHE A 20 -0.66 9.45 -4.45
N ALA A 21 -0.40 8.22 -4.00
CA ALA A 21 -0.99 7.66 -2.78
C ALA A 21 -0.68 8.52 -1.54
N LYS A 22 0.54 9.06 -1.43
CA LYS A 22 0.92 9.98 -0.36
C LYS A 22 0.11 11.27 -0.39
N CYS A 23 -0.07 11.87 -1.57
CA CYS A 23 -0.84 13.09 -1.73
C CYS A 23 -2.32 12.87 -1.37
N GLU A 24 -2.93 11.76 -1.81
CA GLU A 24 -4.31 11.42 -1.45
C GLU A 24 -4.47 11.20 0.06
N SER A 25 -3.56 10.46 0.69
CA SER A 25 -3.58 10.23 2.15
C SER A 25 -3.51 11.55 2.94
N ARG A 26 -2.66 12.50 2.50
CA ARG A 26 -2.56 13.83 3.11
C ARG A 26 -3.84 14.65 2.90
N ALA A 27 -4.40 14.64 1.69
CA ALA A 27 -5.64 15.35 1.40
C ALA A 27 -6.80 14.83 2.24
N SER A 28 -6.85 13.51 2.49
CA SER A 28 -7.84 12.89 3.37
C SER A 28 -7.64 13.26 4.84
N THR A 29 -6.41 13.16 5.34
CA THR A 29 -6.08 13.57 6.72
C THR A 29 -6.46 15.03 7.00
N ASN A 30 -6.34 15.90 6.00
CA ASN A 30 -6.68 17.31 6.10
C ASN A 30 -8.17 17.62 5.82
N GLY A 31 -9.01 16.60 5.58
CA GLY A 31 -10.43 16.78 5.28
C GLY A 31 -10.73 17.39 3.90
N ILE A 32 -9.73 17.52 3.03
CA ILE A 32 -9.86 18.13 1.69
C ILE A 32 -10.47 17.13 0.70
N LYS A 33 -10.16 15.85 0.85
CA LYS A 33 -10.66 14.77 -0.02
C LYS A 33 -11.29 13.69 0.84
N SER A 34 -12.50 13.29 0.49
CA SER A 34 -13.17 12.13 1.08
C SER A 34 -13.42 11.09 -0.01
N GLY A 35 -13.39 9.82 0.37
CA GLY A 35 -13.69 8.71 -0.53
C GLY A 35 -12.46 7.91 -0.96
N ARG A 36 -12.75 6.90 -1.79
CA ARG A 36 -11.78 5.91 -2.23
C ARG A 36 -10.64 6.54 -3.04
N SER A 37 -9.46 5.95 -2.95
CA SER A 37 -8.30 6.36 -3.75
C SER A 37 -8.60 6.17 -5.23
N VAL A 38 -8.22 7.17 -6.05
CA VAL A 38 -8.34 7.09 -7.50
C VAL A 38 -7.49 5.95 -8.07
N LEU A 39 -6.37 5.60 -7.43
CA LEU A 39 -5.57 4.43 -7.83
C LEU A 39 -6.38 3.13 -7.71
N ILE A 40 -7.27 3.03 -6.73
CA ILE A 40 -8.14 1.86 -6.58
C ILE A 40 -9.30 1.94 -7.59
N ASP A 41 -9.90 3.11 -7.77
CA ASP A 41 -10.95 3.33 -8.78
C ASP A 41 -10.48 2.96 -10.19
N ASP A 42 -9.26 3.33 -10.56
CA ASP A 42 -8.65 3.06 -11.86
C ASP A 42 -8.08 1.63 -11.99
N GLY A 43 -8.31 0.77 -10.99
CA GLY A 43 -7.89 -0.62 -11.02
C GLY A 43 -6.38 -0.83 -10.92
N ALA A 44 -5.64 0.09 -10.27
CA ALA A 44 -4.20 -0.03 -10.11
C ALA A 44 -3.78 -1.00 -9.01
N LEU A 45 -4.67 -1.26 -8.05
CA LEU A 45 -4.40 -2.08 -6.87
C LEU A 45 -3.77 -3.47 -7.19
N PRO A 46 -4.26 -4.26 -8.17
CA PRO A 46 -3.67 -5.57 -8.47
C PRO A 46 -2.20 -5.50 -8.87
N TRP A 47 -1.80 -4.49 -9.65
CA TRP A 47 -0.40 -4.34 -10.06
C TRP A 47 0.46 -3.83 -8.91
N ILE A 48 -0.08 -2.96 -8.05
CA ILE A 48 0.60 -2.51 -6.83
C ILE A 48 0.90 -3.73 -5.95
N VAL A 49 -0.10 -4.57 -5.69
CA VAL A 49 0.08 -5.81 -4.91
C VAL A 49 1.09 -6.74 -5.57
N GLN A 50 0.99 -6.96 -6.89
CA GLN A 50 1.94 -7.81 -7.63
C GLN A 50 3.39 -7.34 -7.53
N ASN A 51 3.64 -6.03 -7.42
CA ASN A 51 4.98 -5.47 -7.34
C ASN A 51 5.47 -5.21 -5.91
N ALA A 52 4.69 -5.59 -4.89
CA ALA A 52 5.02 -5.31 -3.50
C ALA A 52 6.26 -6.06 -3.01
N ASN A 53 6.52 -7.25 -3.56
CA ASN A 53 7.72 -8.04 -3.31
C ASN A 53 8.61 -8.15 -4.56
N ASN A 54 8.71 -7.07 -5.34
CA ASN A 54 9.57 -7.05 -6.53
C ASN A 54 11.06 -7.20 -6.16
N ASP A 55 11.85 -7.93 -6.95
CA ASP A 55 13.29 -8.12 -6.69
C ASP A 55 14.09 -6.81 -6.75
N SER A 56 13.65 -5.88 -7.61
CA SER A 56 14.25 -4.55 -7.74
C SER A 56 13.96 -3.71 -6.49
N SER A 57 15.02 -3.43 -5.71
CA SER A 57 14.95 -2.62 -4.49
C SER A 57 14.29 -1.25 -4.68
N PRO A 58 14.56 -0.49 -5.77
CA PRO A 58 13.85 0.77 -6.05
C PRO A 58 12.34 0.60 -6.24
N ILE A 59 11.92 -0.40 -7.03
CA ILE A 59 10.49 -0.68 -7.28
C ILE A 59 9.83 -1.07 -5.96
N ARG A 60 10.37 -2.09 -5.29
CA ARG A 60 9.86 -2.62 -4.03
C ARG A 60 9.64 -1.51 -3.00
N ARG A 61 10.66 -0.70 -2.73
CA ARG A 61 10.57 0.45 -1.80
C ARG A 61 9.37 1.35 -2.12
N HIS A 62 9.20 1.73 -3.37
CA HIS A 62 8.14 2.67 -3.75
C HIS A 62 6.75 2.02 -3.62
N ILE A 63 6.63 0.74 -3.97
CA ILE A 63 5.36 0.02 -3.82
C ILE A 63 5.00 -0.20 -2.36
N GLU A 64 5.96 -0.57 -1.51
CA GLU A 64 5.72 -0.71 -0.06
C GLU A 64 5.23 0.61 0.55
N LEU A 65 5.83 1.75 0.15
CA LEU A 65 5.33 3.08 0.54
C LEU A 65 3.92 3.36 0.01
N ALA A 66 3.63 3.01 -1.25
CA ALA A 66 2.31 3.19 -1.83
C ALA A 66 1.23 2.43 -1.05
N LEU A 67 1.49 1.15 -0.72
CA LEU A 67 0.60 0.33 0.10
C LEU A 67 0.38 0.94 1.48
N CYS A 68 1.44 1.37 2.17
CA CYS A 68 1.32 2.03 3.46
C CYS A 68 0.45 3.29 3.40
N HIS A 69 0.64 4.15 2.38
CA HIS A 69 -0.15 5.39 2.24
C HIS A 69 -1.61 5.11 1.85
N LEU A 70 -1.87 4.15 0.94
CA LEU A 70 -3.23 3.75 0.59
C LEU A 70 -4.00 3.24 1.81
N ALA A 71 -3.32 2.45 2.66
CA ALA A 71 -3.91 1.84 3.85
C ALA A 71 -4.16 2.81 5.01
N GLN A 72 -3.51 3.99 5.00
CA GLN A 72 -3.80 5.04 5.99
C GLN A 72 -5.21 5.61 5.84
N HIS A 73 -5.79 5.54 4.63
CA HIS A 73 -7.15 5.97 4.42
C HIS A 73 -8.10 4.80 4.62
N GLU A 74 -8.87 4.84 5.71
CA GLU A 74 -9.69 3.70 6.15
C GLU A 74 -10.70 3.21 5.09
N VAL A 75 -11.29 4.12 4.30
CA VAL A 75 -12.22 3.78 3.22
C VAL A 75 -11.63 2.78 2.20
N ASN A 76 -10.31 2.76 2.02
CA ASN A 76 -9.64 1.84 1.09
C ASN A 76 -9.50 0.42 1.66
N ALA A 77 -9.66 0.23 2.97
CA ALA A 77 -9.25 -1.00 3.65
C ALA A 77 -9.97 -2.25 3.11
N LYS A 78 -11.27 -2.16 2.78
CA LYS A 78 -12.04 -3.29 2.24
C LYS A 78 -11.55 -3.71 0.85
N ASP A 79 -11.31 -2.76 -0.05
CA ASP A 79 -10.74 -3.04 -1.37
C ASP A 79 -9.33 -3.61 -1.24
N MET A 80 -8.51 -3.06 -0.33
CA MET A 80 -7.16 -3.53 -0.07
C MET A 80 -7.13 -4.97 0.46
N ILE A 81 -8.03 -5.32 1.38
CA ILE A 81 -8.18 -6.70 1.87
C ILE A 81 -8.58 -7.62 0.71
N SER A 82 -9.62 -7.25 -0.03
CA SER A 82 -10.16 -8.05 -1.14
C SER A 82 -9.15 -8.23 -2.28
N GLY A 83 -8.30 -7.22 -2.50
CA GLY A 83 -7.22 -7.22 -3.50
C GLY A 83 -5.93 -7.89 -3.04
N GLY A 84 -5.88 -8.48 -1.83
CA GLY A 84 -4.71 -9.19 -1.31
C GLY A 84 -3.63 -8.30 -0.67
N ALA A 85 -3.84 -6.99 -0.60
CA ALA A 85 -2.84 -6.06 -0.05
C ALA A 85 -2.61 -6.22 1.46
N LEU A 86 -3.56 -6.80 2.21
CA LEU A 86 -3.36 -7.08 3.64
C LEU A 86 -2.14 -7.97 3.88
N TRP A 87 -1.97 -9.04 3.07
CA TRP A 87 -0.84 -9.95 3.21
C TRP A 87 0.49 -9.27 2.91
N GLU A 88 0.52 -8.39 1.91
CA GLU A 88 1.71 -7.59 1.61
C GLU A 88 2.02 -6.58 2.73
N LEU A 89 1.01 -5.92 3.30
CA LEU A 89 1.22 -5.03 4.46
C LEU A 89 1.78 -5.79 5.67
N VAL A 90 1.31 -7.00 5.93
CA VAL A 90 1.83 -7.88 7.00
C VAL A 90 3.26 -8.33 6.71
N ARG A 91 3.58 -8.66 5.45
CA ARG A 91 4.97 -8.95 5.06
C ARG A 91 5.86 -7.73 5.27
N ILE A 92 5.43 -6.55 4.83
CA ILE A 92 6.19 -5.30 4.98
C ILE A 92 6.43 -4.99 6.45
N SER A 93 5.44 -5.17 7.31
CA SER A 93 5.55 -4.90 8.74
C SER A 93 6.52 -5.83 9.48
N ARG A 94 6.85 -6.99 8.90
CA ARG A 94 7.80 -7.96 9.47
C ARG A 94 9.17 -7.88 8.81
N ASP A 95 9.20 -7.87 7.48
CA ASP A 95 10.37 -8.23 6.67
C ASP A 95 10.96 -7.06 5.88
N CYS A 96 10.26 -5.91 5.78
CA CYS A 96 10.78 -4.77 5.03
C CYS A 96 12.13 -4.33 5.60
N SER A 97 13.16 -4.22 4.77
CA SER A 97 14.53 -3.88 5.20
C SER A 97 14.68 -2.44 5.69
N ARG A 98 13.68 -1.60 5.47
CA ARG A 98 13.66 -0.17 5.81
C ARG A 98 12.76 0.05 7.02
N GLU A 99 13.38 0.38 8.15
CA GLU A 99 12.67 0.50 9.44
C GLU A 99 11.55 1.54 9.43
N ASP A 100 11.73 2.66 8.73
CA ASP A 100 10.70 3.69 8.59
C ASP A 100 9.43 3.15 7.89
N ILE A 101 9.59 2.38 6.82
CA ILE A 101 8.48 1.75 6.09
C ILE A 101 7.86 0.62 6.93
N ARG A 102 8.69 -0.20 7.57
CA ARG A 102 8.25 -1.31 8.43
C ARG A 102 7.40 -0.80 9.59
N SER A 103 7.87 0.22 10.29
CA SER A 103 7.15 0.92 11.36
C SER A 103 5.84 1.52 10.86
N LEU A 104 5.85 2.15 9.68
CA LEU A 104 4.65 2.70 9.07
C LEU A 104 3.59 1.62 8.80
N ALA A 105 3.99 0.47 8.24
CA ALA A 105 3.08 -0.65 7.99
C ALA A 105 2.47 -1.19 9.29
N ARG A 106 3.29 -1.43 10.33
CA ARG A 106 2.81 -1.85 11.65
C ARG A 106 1.80 -0.87 12.22
N ARG A 107 2.12 0.42 12.18
CA ARG A 107 1.23 1.48 12.68
C ARG A 107 -0.08 1.50 11.92
N THR A 108 -0.05 1.45 10.59
CA THR A 108 -1.26 1.47 9.76
C THR A 108 -2.17 0.26 10.04
N LEU A 109 -1.60 -0.93 10.14
CA LEU A 109 -2.34 -2.16 10.49
C LEU A 109 -2.98 -2.08 11.88
N ASN A 110 -2.31 -1.45 12.84
CA ASN A 110 -2.79 -1.32 14.22
C ASN A 110 -3.75 -0.13 14.45
N LEU A 111 -3.73 0.90 13.59
CA LEU A 111 -4.64 2.03 13.71
C LEU A 111 -5.98 1.80 13.00
N SER A 112 -6.02 0.98 11.95
CA SER A 112 -7.26 0.67 11.23
C SER A 112 -8.07 -0.42 11.94
N PRO A 113 -9.29 -0.15 12.40
CA PRO A 113 -10.14 -1.19 12.99
C PRO A 113 -10.56 -2.24 11.94
N ILE A 114 -10.66 -1.88 10.65
CA ILE A 114 -10.98 -2.82 9.57
C ILE A 114 -9.83 -3.83 9.37
N PHE A 115 -8.58 -3.37 9.25
CA PHE A 115 -7.45 -4.29 9.15
C PHE A 115 -7.30 -5.14 10.41
N ARG A 116 -7.48 -4.57 11.61
CA ARG A 116 -7.43 -5.34 12.87
C ARG A 116 -8.49 -6.42 12.94
N ALA A 117 -9.73 -6.12 12.55
CA ALA A 117 -10.82 -7.09 12.54
C ALA A 117 -10.50 -8.25 11.61
N GLU A 118 -9.96 -7.95 10.42
CA GLU A 118 -9.60 -8.96 9.44
C GLU A 118 -8.39 -9.80 9.86
N MET A 119 -7.35 -9.18 10.41
CA MET A 119 -6.20 -9.90 10.97
C MET A 119 -6.63 -10.83 12.11
N ARG A 120 -7.54 -10.39 13.00
CA ARG A 120 -8.10 -11.25 14.05
C ARG A 120 -8.88 -12.43 13.46
N ARG A 121 -9.71 -12.18 12.44
CA ARG A 121 -10.46 -13.21 11.71
C ARG A 121 -9.54 -14.27 11.11
N LEU A 122 -8.40 -13.84 10.57
CA LEU A 122 -7.39 -14.68 9.93
C LEU A 122 -6.31 -15.22 10.88
N ARG A 123 -6.34 -14.84 12.17
CA ARG A 123 -5.32 -15.19 13.19
C ARG A 123 -3.90 -14.75 12.79
N ILE A 124 -3.78 -13.55 12.25
CA ILE A 124 -2.50 -12.92 11.89
C ILE A 124 -2.05 -12.00 13.03
N GLU A 125 -0.79 -12.14 13.44
CA GLU A 125 -0.13 -11.26 14.42
C GLU A 125 0.87 -10.32 13.74
N VAL A 126 1.04 -9.09 14.21
CA VAL A 126 1.89 -8.07 13.57
C VAL A 126 2.77 -7.36 14.58
#